data_AF-A0A9D6TF86-F1
#
_entry.id   AF-A0A9D6TF86-F1
#
_cell.length_a   1.000
_cell.length_b   1.000
_cell.length_c   1.000
_cell.angle_alpha   90.00
_cell.angle_beta   90.00
_cell.angle_gamma   90.00
#
_symmetry.space_group_name_H-M   'P 1'
#
loop_
_entity.id
_entity.type
_entity.pdbx_description
1 polymer ?
#
loop_
_entity_poly.entity_id
_entity_poly.type
_entity_poly.pdbx_seq_one_letter_code
_entity_poly.pdbx_strand_id
1 'polypeptide(L)'
;MAELTAAEFTKAITLLADEMGLQRLRDKLVHLNALVTRRKLPSAAALAEQLYMLSAGLRRRVPATYAFHTLWTERLTAKLGEEGEKKVEQLAEGINACLDEREQIIPEKAAELEAALAAYEQALAEIVGNDSARLDMILKAVPAVATQLRRS
;
A
#
# COMPACT_ATOMS: atom_id res chain seq x y z
N MET A 1 11.36 3.29 1.37
CA MET A 1 9.92 3.20 1.08
C MET A 1 9.28 4.57 1.27
N ALA A 2 8.36 4.94 0.38
CA ALA A 2 7.66 6.21 0.46
C ALA A 2 6.62 6.23 1.59
N GLU A 3 6.41 7.41 2.17
CA GLU A 3 5.39 7.62 3.18
C GLU A 3 4.06 7.95 2.50
N LEU A 4 2.97 7.35 3.00
CA LEU A 4 1.63 7.69 2.56
C LEU A 4 1.21 9.07 3.08
N THR A 5 0.56 9.84 2.22
CA THR A 5 -0.18 11.04 2.66
C THR A 5 -1.39 10.64 3.50
N ALA A 6 -1.96 11.57 4.26
CA ALA A 6 -3.17 11.31 5.03
C ALA A 6 -4.35 10.86 4.16
N ALA A 7 -4.46 11.39 2.94
CA ALA A 7 -5.48 11.01 1.97
C ALA A 7 -5.28 9.58 1.45
N GLU A 8 -4.04 9.22 1.07
CA GLU A 8 -3.70 7.87 0.61
C GLU A 8 -3.91 6.85 1.73
N PHE A 9 -3.51 7.18 2.96
CA PHE A 9 -3.72 6.33 4.13
C PHE A 9 -5.21 6.12 4.41
N THR A 10 -6.00 7.19 4.36
CA THR A 10 -7.46 7.10 4.52
C THR A 10 -8.08 6.21 3.45
N LYS A 11 -7.66 6.36 2.19
CA LYS A 11 -8.13 5.52 1.09
C LYS A 11 -7.78 4.05 1.32
N ALA A 12 -6.56 3.74 1.76
CA ALA A 12 -6.14 2.37 2.07
C ALA A 12 -7.00 1.73 3.18
N ILE A 13 -7.29 2.47 4.25
CA ILE A 13 -8.16 1.98 5.34
C ILE A 13 -9.60 1.79 4.86
N THR A 14 -10.12 2.70 4.03
CA THR A 14 -11.45 2.55 3.43
C THR A 14 -11.54 1.28 2.58
N LEU A 15 -10.55 1.00 1.74
CA LEU A 15 -10.52 -0.24 0.94
C LEU A 15 -10.51 -1.50 1.82
N LEU A 16 -9.73 -1.51 2.91
CA LEU A 16 -9.74 -2.61 3.87
C LEU A 16 -11.12 -2.74 4.56
N ALA A 17 -11.76 -1.61 4.87
CA ALA A 17 -13.06 -1.59 5.54
C ALA A 17 -14.19 -2.05 4.61
N ASP A 18 -14.15 -1.69 3.32
CA ASP A 18 -15.14 -2.04 2.32
C ASP A 18 -15.12 -3.54 2.03
N GLU A 19 -13.93 -4.16 2.01
CA GLU A 19 -13.81 -5.60 1.75
C GLU A 19 -14.09 -6.47 2.98
N MET A 20 -13.55 -6.09 4.14
CA MET A 20 -13.64 -6.92 5.34
C MET A 20 -14.89 -6.59 6.17
N GLY A 21 -15.47 -5.41 5.98
CA GLY A 21 -16.42 -4.78 6.88
C GLY A 21 -15.71 -4.03 8.02
N LEU A 22 -16.12 -2.79 8.26
CA LEU A 22 -15.53 -1.87 9.25
C LEU A 22 -15.36 -2.47 10.66
N GLN A 23 -16.36 -3.22 11.15
CA GLN A 23 -16.29 -3.82 12.49
C GLN A 23 -15.27 -4.96 12.55
N ARG A 24 -15.20 -5.81 11.52
CA ARG A 24 -14.22 -6.91 11.47
C ARG A 24 -12.80 -6.37 11.33
N LEU A 25 -12.60 -5.33 10.52
CA LEU A 25 -11.32 -4.64 10.43
C LEU A 25 -10.88 -4.09 11.79
N ARG A 26 -11.78 -3.38 12.49
CA ARG A 26 -11.52 -2.88 13.85
C ARG A 26 -11.13 -4.02 14.80
N ASP A 27 -11.88 -5.12 14.81
CA ASP A 27 -11.62 -6.23 15.73
C ASP A 27 -10.26 -6.89 15.48
N LYS A 28 -9.87 -7.05 14.21
CA LYS A 28 -8.52 -7.49 13.83
C LYS A 28 -7.46 -6.51 14.32
N LEU A 29 -7.66 -5.20 14.15
CA LEU A 29 -6.73 -4.18 14.63
C LEU A 29 -6.59 -4.18 16.16
N VAL A 30 -7.67 -4.39 16.90
CA VAL A 30 -7.62 -4.57 18.36
C VAL A 30 -6.85 -5.82 18.74
N HIS A 31 -7.09 -6.94 18.04
CA HIS A 31 -6.36 -8.19 18.28
C HIS A 31 -4.84 -8.05 18.02
N LEU A 32 -4.46 -7.24 17.03
CA LEU A 32 -3.07 -6.93 16.70
C LEU A 32 -2.47 -5.81 17.58
N ASN A 33 -3.16 -5.39 18.66
CA ASN A 33 -2.77 -4.30 19.55
C ASN A 33 -2.58 -2.93 18.86
N ALA A 34 -3.12 -2.75 17.65
CA ALA A 34 -3.09 -1.49 16.91
C ALA A 34 -4.11 -0.47 17.42
N LEU A 35 -5.16 -0.94 18.10
CA LEU A 35 -6.20 -0.12 18.72
C LEU A 35 -6.49 -0.64 20.14
N VAL A 36 -6.67 0.29 21.07
CA VAL A 36 -7.03 -0.04 22.46
C VAL A 36 -8.54 0.15 22.72
N THR A 37 -9.26 0.80 21.80
CA THR A 37 -10.68 1.09 21.97
C THR A 37 -11.57 -0.07 21.53
N ARG A 38 -12.54 -0.43 22.39
CA ARG A 38 -13.63 -1.37 22.06
C ARG A 38 -14.90 -0.66 21.56
N ARG A 39 -14.91 0.68 21.53
CA ARG A 39 -16.07 1.46 21.08
C ARG A 39 -16.32 1.21 19.59
N LYS A 40 -17.59 1.27 19.17
CA LYS A 40 -17.92 1.23 17.74
C LYS A 40 -17.37 2.50 17.09
N LEU A 41 -16.69 2.33 15.95
CA LEU A 41 -16.24 3.44 15.14
C LEU A 41 -17.37 3.85 14.17
N PRO A 42 -17.58 5.16 13.96
CA PRO A 42 -18.69 5.64 13.15
C PRO A 42 -18.43 5.51 11.64
N SER A 43 -17.16 5.44 11.21
CA SER A 43 -16.78 5.36 9.79
C SER A 43 -15.35 4.85 9.59
N ALA A 44 -15.01 4.44 8.36
CA ALA A 44 -13.64 4.10 7.97
C ALA A 44 -12.69 5.32 8.05
N ALA A 45 -13.18 6.52 7.77
CA ALA A 45 -12.40 7.76 7.93
C ALA A 45 -12.00 8.00 9.39
N ALA A 46 -12.91 7.80 10.34
CA ALA A 46 -12.60 7.94 11.76
C ALA A 46 -11.58 6.88 12.24
N LEU A 47 -11.65 5.67 11.67
CA LEU A 47 -10.65 4.64 11.91
C LEU A 47 -9.28 5.05 11.35
N ALA A 48 -9.25 5.56 10.11
CA ALA A 48 -8.04 5.99 9.45
C ALA A 48 -7.34 7.12 10.21
N GLU A 49 -8.09 8.13 10.66
CA GLU A 49 -7.54 9.24 11.43
C GLU A 49 -6.84 8.76 12.72
N GLN A 50 -7.49 7.85 13.47
CA GLN A 50 -6.90 7.28 14.68
C GLN A 50 -5.61 6.49 14.39
N LEU A 51 -5.64 5.62 13.38
CA LEU A 51 -4.47 4.83 13.00
C LEU A 51 -3.34 5.71 12.45
N TYR A 52 -3.67 6.77 11.70
CA TYR A 52 -2.70 7.71 11.16
C TYR A 52 -1.99 8.45 12.30
N MET A 53 -2.72 8.90 13.33
CA MET A 53 -2.11 9.52 14.51
C MET A 53 -1.23 8.54 15.30
N LEU A 54 -1.69 7.31 15.52
CA LEU A 54 -0.95 6.29 16.28
C LEU A 54 0.35 5.89 15.57
N SER A 55 0.28 5.67 14.26
CA SER A 55 1.42 5.29 13.42
C SER A 55 2.29 6.47 12.96
N ALA A 56 1.83 7.72 13.18
CA ALA A 56 2.35 8.93 12.56
C ALA A 56 2.45 8.80 11.02
N GLY A 57 1.42 8.26 10.39
CA GLY A 57 1.40 7.96 8.95
C GLY A 57 2.40 6.87 8.57
N LEU A 58 2.44 5.77 9.33
CA LEU A 58 3.36 4.63 9.18
C LEU A 58 4.85 4.92 9.45
N ARG A 59 5.21 6.15 9.84
CA ARG A 59 6.59 6.54 10.16
C ARG A 59 7.13 5.88 11.43
N ARG A 60 6.25 5.60 12.40
CA ARG A 60 6.62 4.99 13.68
C ARG A 60 6.58 3.48 13.59
N ARG A 61 7.57 2.80 14.16
CA ARG A 61 7.57 1.34 14.33
C ARG A 61 6.74 0.94 15.56
N VAL A 62 5.42 1.01 15.42
CA VAL A 62 4.45 0.73 16.48
C VAL A 62 3.45 -0.33 16.03
N PRO A 63 2.68 -0.96 16.95
CA PRO A 63 1.69 -1.98 16.60
C PRO A 63 0.73 -1.56 15.46
N ALA A 64 0.31 -0.29 15.42
CA ALA A 64 -0.55 0.22 14.34
C ALA A 64 0.06 0.09 12.94
N THR A 65 1.37 0.35 12.81
CA THR A 65 2.11 0.23 11.56
C THR A 65 2.22 -1.24 11.14
N TYR A 66 2.61 -2.11 12.07
CA TYR A 66 2.72 -3.54 11.80
C TYR A 66 1.37 -4.17 11.43
N ALA A 67 0.31 -3.81 12.15
CA ALA A 67 -1.02 -4.31 11.86
C ALA A 67 -1.53 -3.85 10.49
N PHE A 68 -1.29 -2.59 10.12
CA PHE A 68 -1.63 -2.10 8.78
C PHE A 68 -0.93 -2.92 7.70
N HIS A 69 0.40 -3.08 7.78
CA HIS A 69 1.14 -3.86 6.78
C HIS A 69 0.70 -5.33 6.75
N THR A 70 0.47 -5.93 7.92
CA THR A 70 0.01 -7.32 8.02
C THR A 70 -1.33 -7.48 7.29
N LEU A 71 -2.31 -6.65 7.60
CA LEU A 71 -3.64 -6.74 6.99
C LEU A 71 -3.62 -6.41 5.50
N TRP A 72 -2.80 -5.44 5.08
CA TRP A 72 -2.64 -5.08 3.67
C TRP A 72 -2.00 -6.21 2.87
N THR A 73 -0.91 -6.80 3.38
CA THR A 73 -0.22 -7.92 2.74
C THR A 73 -1.08 -9.18 2.73
N GLU A 74 -1.72 -9.54 3.86
CA GLU A 74 -2.66 -10.68 3.93
C GLU A 74 -3.72 -10.58 2.83
N ARG A 75 -4.32 -9.39 2.66
CA ARG A 75 -5.30 -9.12 1.62
C ARG A 75 -4.72 -9.32 0.23
N LEU A 76 -3.57 -8.73 -0.07
CA LEU A 76 -2.96 -8.79 -1.39
C LEU A 76 -2.54 -10.21 -1.76
N THR A 77 -1.83 -10.91 -0.88
CA THR A 77 -1.41 -12.30 -1.07
C THR A 77 -2.62 -13.21 -1.28
N ALA A 78 -3.70 -13.03 -0.50
CA ALA A 78 -4.92 -13.82 -0.66
C ALA A 78 -5.60 -13.64 -2.03
N LYS A 79 -5.43 -12.48 -2.68
CA LYS A 79 -5.98 -12.21 -4.02
C LYS A 79 -5.04 -12.59 -5.15
N LEU A 80 -3.74 -12.35 -5.00
CA LEU A 80 -2.72 -12.62 -6.01
C LEU A 80 -2.50 -14.12 -6.21
N GLY A 81 -2.45 -14.88 -5.11
CA GLY A 81 -1.95 -16.25 -5.14
C GLY A 81 -0.49 -16.33 -5.62
N GLU A 82 0.03 -17.55 -5.73
CA GLU A 82 1.44 -17.78 -6.02
C GLU A 82 1.86 -17.31 -7.43
N GLU A 83 1.01 -17.53 -8.43
CA GLU A 83 1.29 -17.08 -9.81
C GLU A 83 1.26 -15.55 -9.94
N GLY A 84 0.31 -14.90 -9.26
CA GLY A 84 0.23 -13.43 -9.23
C GLY A 84 1.45 -12.82 -8.55
N GLU A 85 1.90 -13.39 -7.42
CA GLU A 85 3.10 -12.95 -6.72
C GLU A 85 4.36 -13.06 -7.61
N LYS A 86 4.56 -14.20 -8.28
CA LYS A 86 5.68 -14.39 -9.22
C LYS A 86 5.66 -13.38 -10.37
N LYS A 87 4.49 -13.14 -10.97
CA LYS A 87 4.34 -12.16 -12.07
C LYS A 87 4.68 -10.75 -11.60
N VAL A 88 4.20 -10.36 -10.43
CA VAL A 88 4.43 -9.03 -9.84
C VAL A 88 5.91 -8.84 -9.47
N GLU A 89 6.56 -9.88 -8.93
CA GLU A 89 7.99 -9.86 -8.63
C GLU A 89 8.84 -9.63 -9.88
N GLN A 90 8.56 -10.36 -10.97
CA GLN A 90 9.24 -10.15 -12.26
C GLN A 90 9.04 -8.72 -12.81
N LEU A 91 7.85 -8.15 -12.67
CA LEU A 91 7.59 -6.77 -13.09
C LEU A 91 8.33 -5.76 -12.20
N ALA A 92 8.49 -6.06 -10.90
CA ALA A 92 9.27 -5.22 -9.98
C ALA A 92 10.75 -5.15 -10.37
N GLU A 93 11.33 -6.25 -10.88
CA GLU A 93 12.71 -6.26 -11.38
C GLU A 93 12.92 -5.25 -12.51
N GLY A 94 11.94 -5.11 -13.42
CA GLY A 94 11.98 -4.11 -14.50
C GLY A 94 12.00 -2.67 -13.97
N ILE A 95 11.24 -2.38 -12.90
CA ILE A 95 11.27 -1.08 -12.23
C ILE A 95 12.63 -0.85 -11.57
N ASN A 96 13.15 -1.84 -10.84
CA ASN A 96 14.43 -1.75 -10.15
C ASN A 96 15.60 -1.56 -11.12
N ALA A 97 15.55 -2.17 -12.31
CA ALA A 97 16.56 -1.99 -13.35
C ALA A 97 16.63 -0.56 -13.92
N CYS A 98 15.62 0.28 -13.64
CA CYS A 98 15.58 1.69 -14.02
C CYS A 98 16.13 2.63 -12.93
N LEU A 99 16.56 2.07 -11.79
CA LEU A 99 17.10 2.82 -10.66
C LEU A 99 18.63 2.67 -10.57
N ASP A 100 19.29 3.71 -10.06
CA ASP A 100 20.70 3.66 -9.71
C ASP A 100 20.92 3.03 -8.32
N GLU A 101 22.18 2.89 -7.92
CA GLU A 101 22.57 2.34 -6.60
C GLU A 101 22.05 3.16 -5.41
N ARG A 102 21.55 4.38 -5.64
CA ARG A 102 20.98 5.30 -4.65
C ARG A 102 19.46 5.38 -4.76
N GLU A 103 18.83 4.42 -5.43
CA GLU A 103 17.38 4.35 -5.66
C GLU A 103 16.83 5.58 -6.40
N GLN A 104 17.66 6.27 -7.19
CA GLN A 104 17.25 7.38 -8.03
C GLN A 104 16.92 6.90 -9.44
N ILE A 105 15.98 7.58 -10.10
CA ILE A 105 15.61 7.27 -11.48
C ILE A 105 16.77 7.63 -12.39
N ILE A 106 17.24 6.67 -13.18
CA ILE A 106 18.23 6.90 -14.23
C ILE A 106 17.55 7.72 -15.34
N PRO A 107 17.99 8.95 -15.66
CA PRO A 107 17.28 9.83 -16.59
C PRO A 107 17.06 9.21 -17.98
N GLU A 108 18.03 8.46 -18.47
CA GLU A 108 17.97 7.78 -19.78
C GLU A 108 16.91 6.67 -19.82
N LYS A 109 16.53 6.12 -18.66
CA LYS A 109 15.53 5.04 -18.53
C LYS A 109 14.15 5.54 -18.11
N ALA A 110 13.89 6.84 -18.13
CA ALA A 110 12.61 7.39 -17.68
C ALA A 110 11.40 6.80 -18.46
N ALA A 111 11.53 6.62 -19.78
CA ALA A 111 10.48 6.01 -20.59
C ALA A 111 10.32 4.50 -20.32
N GLU A 112 11.43 3.79 -20.09
CA GLU A 112 11.40 2.38 -19.69
C GLU A 112 10.73 2.19 -18.33
N LEU A 113 11.02 3.09 -17.38
CA LEU A 113 10.39 3.11 -16.06
C LEU A 113 8.88 3.35 -16.17
N GLU A 114 8.44 4.28 -17.02
CA GLU A 114 7.01 4.54 -17.22
C GLU A 114 6.28 3.30 -17.76
N ALA A 115 6.86 2.64 -18.76
CA ALA A 115 6.31 1.40 -19.30
C ALA A 115 6.29 0.27 -18.25
N ALA A 116 7.35 0.13 -17.46
CA ALA A 116 7.43 -0.86 -16.39
C ALA A 116 6.40 -0.61 -15.28
N LEU A 117 6.22 0.66 -14.87
CA LEU A 117 5.20 1.04 -13.89
C LEU A 117 3.79 0.78 -14.41
N ALA A 118 3.51 1.11 -15.68
CA ALA A 118 2.21 0.84 -16.29
C ALA A 118 1.89 -0.66 -16.37
N ALA A 119 2.87 -1.49 -16.78
CA ALA A 119 2.72 -2.94 -16.83
C ALA A 119 2.49 -3.54 -15.44
N TYR A 120 3.23 -3.07 -14.44
CA TYR A 120 3.05 -3.46 -13.04
C TYR A 120 1.67 -3.06 -12.51
N GLU A 121 1.25 -1.81 -12.74
CA GLU A 121 -0.05 -1.30 -12.29
C GLU A 121 -1.20 -2.09 -12.92
N GLN A 122 -1.13 -2.36 -14.23
CA GLN A 122 -2.13 -3.15 -14.93
C GLN A 122 -2.22 -4.57 -14.37
N ALA A 123 -1.09 -5.25 -14.20
CA ALA A 123 -1.07 -6.61 -13.68
C ALA A 123 -1.67 -6.71 -12.27
N LEU A 124 -1.43 -5.72 -11.40
CA LEU A 124 -2.09 -5.66 -10.09
C LEU A 124 -3.56 -5.31 -10.22
N ALA A 125 -3.91 -4.32 -11.04
CA ALA A 125 -5.27 -3.81 -11.16
C ALA A 125 -6.26 -4.86 -11.66
N GLU A 126 -5.82 -5.76 -12.56
CA GLU A 126 -6.60 -6.91 -13.03
C GLU A 126 -7.06 -7.83 -11.88
N ILE A 127 -6.32 -7.85 -10.76
CA ILE A 127 -6.55 -8.76 -9.64
C ILE A 127 -7.18 -8.05 -8.44
N VAL A 128 -6.68 -6.86 -8.11
CA VAL A 128 -7.07 -6.14 -6.87
C VAL A 128 -7.80 -4.82 -7.11
N GLY A 129 -7.95 -4.40 -8.36
CA GLY A 129 -8.54 -3.13 -8.76
C GLY A 129 -7.56 -1.95 -8.73
N ASN A 130 -7.82 -0.94 -9.58
CA ASN A 130 -6.94 0.21 -9.82
C ASN A 130 -6.47 0.90 -8.53
N ASP A 131 -7.41 1.20 -7.63
CA ASP A 131 -7.10 1.92 -6.39
C ASP A 131 -6.15 1.15 -5.46
N SER A 132 -6.31 -0.18 -5.42
CA SER A 132 -5.46 -1.04 -4.60
C SER A 132 -4.09 -1.24 -5.22
N ALA A 133 -4.04 -1.41 -6.54
CA ALA A 133 -2.80 -1.50 -7.30
C ALA A 133 -1.93 -0.26 -7.07
N ARG A 134 -2.54 0.93 -7.26
CA ARG A 134 -1.84 2.21 -7.09
C ARG A 134 -1.31 2.41 -5.68
N LEU A 135 -2.11 2.13 -4.66
CA LEU A 135 -1.68 2.27 -3.26
C LEU A 135 -0.60 1.27 -2.89
N ASP A 136 -0.68 0.03 -3.37
CA ASP A 136 0.36 -0.97 -3.13
C ASP A 136 1.69 -0.58 -3.77
N MET A 137 1.66 -0.07 -5.00
CA MET A 137 2.84 0.45 -5.68
C MET A 137 3.48 1.59 -4.89
N ILE A 138 2.70 2.56 -4.40
CA ILE A 138 3.22 3.67 -3.59
C ILE A 138 3.83 3.16 -2.27
N LEU A 139 3.17 2.20 -1.60
CA LEU A 139 3.66 1.62 -0.34
C LEU A 139 5.01 0.93 -0.49
N LYS A 140 5.23 0.25 -1.63
CA LYS A 140 6.48 -0.50 -1.91
C LYS A 140 7.55 0.36 -2.58
N ALA A 141 7.16 1.45 -3.24
CA ALA A 141 8.06 2.28 -4.01
C ALA A 141 9.10 3.02 -3.15
N VAL A 142 10.27 3.26 -3.76
CA VAL A 142 11.24 4.25 -3.29
C VAL A 142 10.70 5.67 -3.50
N PRO A 143 11.16 6.69 -2.75
CA PRO A 143 10.58 8.04 -2.80
C PRO A 143 10.53 8.66 -4.20
N ALA A 144 11.56 8.41 -5.04
CA ALA A 144 11.61 8.92 -6.41
C ALA A 144 10.47 8.34 -7.27
N VAL A 145 10.29 7.01 -7.24
CA VAL A 145 9.23 6.30 -7.98
C VAL A 145 7.85 6.69 -7.44
N ALA A 146 7.68 6.79 -6.13
CA ALA A 146 6.41 7.21 -5.52
C ALA A 146 6.01 8.66 -5.88
N THR A 147 6.98 9.52 -6.22
CA THR A 147 6.72 10.87 -6.72
C THR A 147 6.32 10.87 -8.20
N GLN A 148 6.72 9.85 -8.96
CA GLN A 148 6.37 9.67 -10.37
C GLN A 148 5.01 8.98 -10.57
N LEU A 149 4.72 7.96 -9.77
CA LEU A 149 3.33 7.66 -9.33
C LEU A 149 2.77 8.95 -8.68
N ARG A 150 1.51 9.17 -8.32
CA ARG A 150 1.00 10.51 -7.89
C ARG A 150 1.02 11.64 -8.95
N ARG A 151 2.06 11.78 -9.78
CA ARG A 151 2.10 12.74 -10.90
C ARG A 151 1.42 12.19 -12.17
N SER A 152 1.51 10.88 -12.37
CA SER A 152 0.76 10.12 -13.38
C SER A 152 -0.68 9.85 -12.92
#